data_AF-A0A2W6BMU1-F1
#
_entry.id   AF-A0A2W6BMU1-F1
#
_cell.length_a   1.000
_cell.length_b   1.000
_cell.length_c   1.000
_cell.angle_alpha   90.00
_cell.angle_beta   90.00
_cell.angle_gamma   90.00
#
_symmetry.space_group_name_H-M   'P 1'
#
loop_
_entity.id
_entity.type
_entity.pdbx_description
1 polymer ?
#
loop_
_entity_poly.entity_id
_entity_poly.type
_entity_poly.pdbx_seq_one_letter_code
_entity_poly.pdbx_strand_id
1 'polypeptide(L)'
;MDSTLLRLKGQVATLATNARGMGDALERLKTSCGQTASEITHAISGTSRQSDRAIINTLHAAEAELGQAVAALRRAAHEAHQFATSL
;
A
#
# COMPACT_ATOMS: atom_id res chain seq x y z
N MET A 1 -17.08 6.93 32.09
CA MET A 1 -16.60 7.06 30.70
C MET A 1 -17.78 7.39 29.81
N ASP A 2 -17.66 8.44 29.02
CA ASP A 2 -18.72 8.91 28.12
C ASP A 2 -18.95 7.88 26.99
N SER A 3 -20.20 7.46 26.76
CA SER A 3 -20.52 6.36 25.83
C SER A 3 -20.16 6.69 24.38
N THR A 4 -20.20 7.97 24.03
CA THR A 4 -19.75 8.51 22.74
C THR A 4 -18.26 8.27 22.51
N LEU A 5 -17.46 8.44 23.56
CA LEU A 5 -16.01 8.36 23.52
C LEU A 5 -15.54 6.90 23.39
N LEU A 6 -16.21 5.98 24.07
CA LEU A 6 -16.00 4.54 23.90
C LEU A 6 -16.37 4.06 22.48
N ARG A 7 -17.47 4.58 21.91
CA ARG A 7 -17.87 4.26 20.53
C ARG A 7 -16.84 4.75 19.52
N LEU A 8 -16.35 5.98 19.68
CA LEU A 8 -15.31 6.55 18.83
C LEU A 8 -14.01 5.73 18.89
N LYS A 9 -13.59 5.32 20.09
CA LYS A 9 -12.42 4.43 20.28
C LYS A 9 -12.56 3.13 19.49
N GLY A 10 -13.75 2.50 19.53
CA GLY A 10 -14.05 1.31 18.74
C GLY A 10 -13.94 1.55 17.22
N GLN A 11 -14.52 2.64 16.72
CA GLN A 11 -14.47 2.99 15.29
C GLN A 11 -13.03 3.26 14.81
N VAL A 12 -12.23 3.96 15.61
CA VAL A 12 -10.82 4.24 15.29
C VAL A 12 -9.99 2.96 15.30
N ALA A 13 -10.24 2.04 16.23
CA ALA A 13 -9.58 0.74 16.25
C ALA A 13 -9.91 -0.11 15.01
N THR A 14 -11.18 -0.13 14.57
CA THR A 14 -11.57 -0.80 13.33
C THR A 14 -10.89 -0.17 12.11
N LEU A 15 -10.86 1.16 12.03
CA LEU A 15 -10.16 1.86 10.95
C LEU A 15 -8.67 1.50 10.90
N ALA A 16 -7.99 1.44 12.06
CA ALA A 16 -6.59 1.05 12.14
C ALA A 16 -6.34 -0.36 11.60
N THR A 17 -7.20 -1.32 11.96
CA THR A 17 -7.12 -2.70 11.46
C THR A 17 -7.33 -2.76 9.96
N ASN A 18 -8.34 -2.06 9.44
CA ASN A 18 -8.61 -2.01 8.00
C ASN A 18 -7.46 -1.36 7.23
N ALA A 19 -6.89 -0.27 7.75
CA ALA A 19 -5.76 0.41 7.13
C ALA A 19 -4.51 -0.49 7.07
N ARG A 20 -4.23 -1.28 8.12
CA ARG A 20 -3.16 -2.29 8.08
C ARG A 20 -3.42 -3.36 7.03
N GLY A 21 -4.61 -3.97 7.05
CA GLY A 21 -4.97 -5.01 6.08
C GLY A 21 -4.89 -4.53 4.63
N MET A 22 -5.32 -3.31 4.36
CA MET A 22 -5.19 -2.71 3.03
C MET A 22 -3.72 -2.38 2.70
N GLY A 23 -2.94 -1.90 3.66
CA GLY A 23 -1.49 -1.72 3.51
C GLY A 23 -0.79 -3.01 3.10
N ASP A 24 -1.09 -4.13 3.76
CA ASP A 24 -0.50 -5.44 3.44
C ASP A 24 -0.92 -5.95 2.04
N ALA A 25 -2.16 -5.66 1.63
CA ALA A 25 -2.64 -5.99 0.29
C ALA A 25 -1.92 -5.16 -0.79
N LEU A 26 -1.76 -3.86 -0.57
CA LEU A 26 -1.03 -2.97 -1.48
C LEU A 26 0.46 -3.31 -1.54
N GLU A 27 1.07 -3.76 -0.44
CA GLU A 27 2.47 -4.20 -0.41
C GLU A 27 2.69 -5.48 -1.24
N ARG A 28 1.74 -6.42 -1.20
CA ARG A 28 1.73 -7.59 -2.09
C ARG A 28 1.62 -7.18 -3.55
N LEU A 29 0.71 -6.25 -3.87
CA LEU A 29 0.56 -5.75 -5.24
C LEU A 29 1.83 -5.02 -5.72
N LYS A 30 2.46 -4.21 -4.86
CA LYS A 30 3.74 -3.54 -5.14
C LYS A 30 4.81 -4.55 -5.55
N THR A 31 4.95 -5.61 -4.76
CA THR A 31 5.89 -6.71 -5.05
C THR A 31 5.60 -7.35 -6.40
N SER A 32 4.32 -7.61 -6.71
CA SER A 32 3.93 -8.18 -8.00
C SER A 32 4.27 -7.25 -9.17
N CYS A 33 4.06 -5.93 -9.05
CA CYS A 33 4.45 -4.97 -10.09
C CYS A 33 5.94 -5.03 -10.39
N GLY A 34 6.79 -5.03 -9.36
CA GLY A 34 8.25 -5.12 -9.51
C GLY A 34 8.72 -6.45 -10.10
N GLN A 35 8.11 -7.57 -9.69
CA GLN A 35 8.39 -8.89 -10.26
C GLN A 35 8.02 -8.95 -11.75
N THR A 36 6.82 -8.52 -12.12
CA THR A 36 6.37 -8.49 -13.52
C THR A 36 7.23 -7.57 -14.37
N ALA A 37 7.61 -6.39 -13.88
CA ALA A 37 8.52 -5.49 -14.59
C ALA A 37 9.89 -6.15 -14.87
N SER A 38 10.41 -6.90 -13.89
CA SER A 38 11.68 -7.63 -14.01
C SER A 38 11.57 -8.77 -15.03
N GLU A 39 10.49 -9.57 -14.97
CA GLU A 39 10.21 -10.65 -15.92
C GLU A 39 10.11 -10.14 -17.36
N ILE A 40 9.37 -9.05 -17.58
CA ILE A 40 9.26 -8.41 -18.90
C ILE A 40 10.65 -7.96 -19.38
N THR A 41 11.42 -7.29 -18.51
CA THR A 41 12.77 -6.80 -18.84
C THR A 41 13.70 -7.94 -19.27
N HIS A 42 13.65 -9.09 -18.58
CA HIS A 42 14.42 -10.27 -18.95
C HIS A 42 13.97 -10.88 -20.28
N ALA A 43 12.66 -10.97 -20.52
CA ALA A 43 12.08 -11.55 -21.73
C ALA A 43 12.39 -10.76 -23.02
N ILE A 44 12.53 -9.43 -22.92
CA ILE A 44 12.71 -8.54 -24.08
C ILE A 44 14.17 -8.21 -24.41
N SER A 45 15.14 -8.85 -23.75
CA SER A 45 16.58 -8.50 -23.76
C SER A 45 17.28 -8.45 -25.14
N GLY A 46 16.59 -8.77 -26.26
CA GLY A 46 17.10 -8.61 -27.63
C GLY A 46 16.20 -7.84 -28.61
N THR A 47 14.98 -7.44 -28.25
CA THR A 47 13.97 -6.87 -29.17
C THR A 47 13.08 -5.80 -28.51
N SER A 48 13.58 -5.07 -27.51
CA SER A 48 12.76 -4.10 -26.77
C SER A 48 12.08 -3.07 -27.69
N ARG A 49 10.76 -3.16 -27.83
CA ARG A 49 9.94 -2.17 -28.53
C ARG A 49 9.61 -1.02 -27.59
N GLN A 50 9.17 0.10 -28.15
CA GLN A 50 8.71 1.26 -27.36
C GLN A 50 7.55 0.88 -26.43
N SER A 51 6.67 -0.04 -26.84
CA SER A 51 5.59 -0.60 -26.02
C SER A 51 6.11 -1.30 -24.76
N ASP A 52 7.21 -2.03 -24.88
CA ASP A 52 7.74 -2.86 -23.78
C ASP A 52 8.37 -1.96 -22.71
N ARG A 53 9.08 -0.91 -23.14
CA ARG A 53 9.58 0.12 -22.24
C ARG A 53 8.45 0.89 -21.55
N ALA A 54 7.36 1.17 -22.27
CA ALA A 54 6.21 1.87 -21.72
C ALA A 54 5.55 1.07 -20.59
N ILE A 55 5.35 -0.24 -20.77
CA ILE A 55 4.74 -1.07 -19.73
C ILE A 55 5.68 -1.23 -18.51
N ILE A 56 6.98 -1.42 -18.72
CA ILE A 56 7.96 -1.48 -17.61
C ILE A 56 7.94 -0.17 -16.79
N ASN A 57 7.97 0.98 -17.46
CA ASN A 57 7.90 2.28 -16.79
C ASN A 57 6.59 2.46 -16.03
N THR A 58 5.46 2.00 -16.60
CA THR A 58 4.15 2.07 -15.96
C THR A 58 4.09 1.21 -14.70
N LEU A 59 4.67 0.00 -14.74
CA LEU A 59 4.73 -0.89 -13.59
C LEU A 59 5.62 -0.32 -12.47
N HIS A 60 6.75 0.29 -12.80
CA HIS A 60 7.58 0.97 -11.79
C HIS A 60 6.92 2.22 -11.22
N ALA A 61 6.19 2.99 -12.02
CA ALA A 61 5.41 4.12 -11.51
C ALA A 61 4.33 3.64 -10.53
N ALA A 62 3.58 2.59 -10.89
CA ALA A 62 2.61 1.97 -10.00
C ALA A 62 3.26 1.43 -8.71
N GLU A 63 4.44 0.81 -8.80
CA GLU A 63 5.21 0.35 -7.63
C GLU A 63 5.52 1.51 -6.66
N ALA A 64 5.96 2.64 -7.19
CA ALA A 64 6.28 3.82 -6.38
C ALA A 64 5.03 4.42 -5.71
N GLU A 65 3.92 4.55 -6.44
CA GLU A 65 2.65 5.03 -5.92
C GLU A 65 2.09 4.11 -4.82
N LEU A 66 2.15 2.79 -5.03
CA LEU A 66 1.77 1.80 -4.03
C LEU A 66 2.63 1.91 -2.77
N GLY A 67 3.94 2.14 -2.92
CA GLY A 67 4.84 2.40 -1.80
C GLY A 67 4.40 3.61 -0.95
N GLN A 68 4.01 4.72 -1.60
CA GLN A 68 3.49 5.90 -0.91
C GLN A 68 2.17 5.62 -0.18
N ALA A 69 1.25 4.90 -0.83
CA ALA A 69 -0.03 4.51 -0.25
C ALA A 69 0.14 3.60 0.98
N VAL A 70 1.03 2.61 0.92
CA VAL A 70 1.37 1.74 2.06
C VAL A 70 1.92 2.57 3.23
N ALA A 71 2.85 3.50 2.95
CA ALA A 71 3.41 4.37 3.98
C ALA A 71 2.35 5.29 4.61
N ALA A 72 1.39 5.79 3.84
CA ALA A 72 0.27 6.59 4.34
C ALA A 72 -0.66 5.76 5.24
N LEU A 73 -1.06 4.56 4.81
CA LEU A 73 -1.93 3.68 5.58
C LEU A 73 -1.27 3.19 6.88
N ARG A 74 0.02 2.88 6.86
CA ARG A 74 0.78 2.52 8.07
C ARG A 74 0.82 3.66 9.08
N ARG A 75 1.05 4.90 8.64
CA ARG A 75 0.99 6.09 9.50
C ARG A 75 -0.40 6.30 10.10
N ALA A 76 -1.44 6.25 9.27
CA ALA A 76 -2.82 6.37 9.73
C ALA A 76 -3.19 5.30 10.77
N ALA A 77 -2.81 4.04 10.54
CA ALA A 77 -3.03 2.96 11.49
C ALA A 77 -2.24 3.14 12.80
N HIS A 78 -1.05 3.72 12.73
CA HIS A 78 -0.23 4.02 13.91
C HIS A 78 -0.87 5.11 14.76
N GLU A 79 -1.24 6.25 14.17
CA GLU A 79 -1.89 7.37 14.86
C GLU A 79 -3.25 6.97 15.44
N ALA A 80 -4.05 6.22 14.68
CA ALA A 80 -5.33 5.67 15.14
C ALA A 80 -5.13 4.77 16.38
N HIS A 81 -4.09 3.93 16.38
CA HIS A 81 -3.77 3.10 17.53
C HIS A 81 -3.33 3.93 18.75
N GLN A 82 -2.46 4.92 18.56
CA GLN A 82 -2.03 5.82 19.63
C GLN A 82 -3.20 6.57 20.26
N PHE A 83 -4.11 7.11 19.44
CA PHE A 83 -5.32 7.77 19.91
C PHE A 83 -6.16 6.82 20.77
N ALA A 84 -6.42 5.60 20.27
CA ALA A 84 -7.18 4.60 21.02
C ALA A 84 -6.52 4.21 22.36
N THR A 85 -5.19 4.21 22.45
CA THR A 85 -4.47 3.95 23.72
C THR A 85 -4.41 5.13 24.68
N SER A 86 -4.53 6.37 24.18
CA SER A 86 -4.53 7.59 25.00
C SER A 86 -5.87 7.88 25.69
N LEU A 87 -6.94 7.21 25.23
CA LEU A 87 -8.31 7.29 25.77
C LEU A 87 -8.60 6.19 26.78
#